data_AF-A0A425VV58-F1
#
_entry.id   AF-A0A425VV58-F1
#
_cell.length_a   1.000
_cell.length_b   1.000
_cell.length_c   1.000
_cell.angle_alpha   90.00
_cell.angle_beta   90.00
_cell.angle_gamma   90.00
#
_symmetry.space_group_name_H-M   'P 1'
#
loop_
_entity.id
_entity.type
_entity.pdbx_description
1 polymer ?
#
loop_
_entity_poly.entity_id
_entity_poly.type
_entity_poly.pdbx_seq_one_letter_code
_entity_poly.pdbx_strand_id
1 'polypeptide(L)'
;MAKGHAGGLSRKECESRGTLLEFLERYPDEESCERRLLEEKHPGGFVCPACGNRTCSKVHGHAHKWQCTRCSHQFSVTAGTMMEGTHLELRKWFVAIWLMSSQKAGISACSLQRQ
;
A
#
# COMPACT_ATOMS: atom_id res chain seq x y z
N MET A 1 1.76 17.21 20.34
CA MET A 1 2.36 17.36 19.00
C MET A 1 2.77 15.98 18.50
N ALA A 2 1.90 15.29 17.77
CA ALA A 2 2.13 13.95 17.29
C ALA A 2 2.93 14.01 15.99
N LYS A 3 4.17 13.51 16.01
CA LYS A 3 5.03 13.39 14.84
C LYS A 3 4.43 12.34 13.90
N GLY A 4 3.79 12.80 12.83
CA GLY A 4 3.40 11.95 11.71
C GLY A 4 4.66 11.40 11.04
N HIS A 5 4.99 10.14 11.30
CA HIS A 5 5.94 9.40 10.49
C HIS A 5 5.26 9.09 9.17
N ALA A 6 5.60 9.86 8.14
CA ALA A 6 5.43 9.40 6.76
C ALA A 6 6.22 8.09 6.64
N GLY A 7 5.51 6.97 6.62
CA GLY A 7 6.07 5.65 6.34
C GLY A 7 6.53 5.62 4.89
N GLY A 8 7.69 6.21 4.62
CA GLY A 8 8.41 5.98 3.39
C GLY A 8 8.79 4.51 3.34
N LEU A 9 8.44 3.84 2.24
CA LEU A 9 8.90 2.49 1.95
C LEU A 9 10.40 2.42 2.25
N SER A 10 10.76 1.46 3.10
CA SER A 10 12.07 1.32 3.71
C SER A 10 13.20 1.44 2.69
N ARG A 11 14.16 2.32 2.99
CA ARG A 11 15.41 2.57 2.24
C ARG A 11 16.21 1.30 1.89
N LYS A 12 15.92 0.17 2.55
CA LYS A 12 16.55 -1.13 2.31
C LYS A 12 16.10 -1.85 1.03
N GLU A 13 15.01 -1.43 0.36
CA GLU A 13 14.58 -2.03 -0.92
C GLU A 13 15.37 -1.50 -2.14
N CYS A 14 16.24 -0.49 -1.97
CA CYS A 14 16.98 0.13 -3.07
C CYS A 14 18.10 -0.77 -3.66
N GLU A 15 18.56 -1.79 -2.93
CA GLU A 15 19.78 -2.54 -3.27
C GLU A 15 19.56 -3.90 -3.97
N SER A 16 18.30 -4.36 -4.10
CA SER A 16 17.96 -5.55 -4.88
C SER A 16 16.87 -5.24 -5.91
N ARG A 17 17.17 -4.34 -6.84
CA ARG A 17 16.20 -3.87 -7.84
C ARG A 17 16.02 -4.92 -8.92
N GLY A 18 14.99 -5.73 -8.75
CA GLY A 18 14.40 -6.46 -9.87
C GLY A 18 13.90 -5.52 -10.97
N THR A 19 13.58 -6.07 -12.12
CA THR A 19 12.97 -5.36 -13.25
C THR A 19 11.53 -4.94 -12.92
N LEU A 20 10.97 -4.00 -13.71
CA LEU A 20 9.56 -3.63 -13.58
C LEU A 20 8.63 -4.84 -13.76
N LEU A 21 9.01 -5.80 -14.61
CA LEU A 21 8.23 -7.02 -14.84
C LEU A 21 8.16 -7.88 -13.57
N GLU A 22 9.27 -8.12 -12.90
CA GLU A 22 9.30 -8.87 -11.63
C GLU A 22 8.48 -8.16 -10.54
N PHE A 23 8.43 -6.83 -10.56
CA PHE A 23 7.57 -6.06 -9.65
C PHE A 23 6.08 -6.25 -9.98
N LEU A 24 5.72 -6.19 -11.26
CA LEU A 24 4.33 -6.41 -11.72
C LEU A 24 3.86 -7.85 -11.51
N GLU A 25 4.76 -8.82 -11.55
CA GLU A 25 4.50 -10.22 -11.19
C GLU A 25 4.28 -10.41 -9.70
N ARG A 26 5.02 -9.65 -8.86
CA ARG A 26 4.82 -9.64 -7.40
C ARG A 26 3.49 -9.01 -6.99
N TYR A 27 3.00 -8.05 -7.77
CA TYR A 27 1.73 -7.35 -7.55
C TYR A 27 0.81 -7.49 -8.79
N PRO A 28 0.26 -8.69 -9.04
CA PRO A 28 -0.52 -8.96 -10.24
C PRO A 28 -1.94 -8.36 -10.19
N ASP A 29 -2.43 -8.03 -9.01
CA ASP A 29 -3.81 -7.61 -8.76
C ASP A 29 -3.92 -6.59 -7.61
N GLU A 30 -5.11 -5.98 -7.48
CA GLU A 30 -5.39 -4.98 -6.44
C GLU A 30 -5.33 -5.57 -5.02
N GLU A 31 -5.71 -6.84 -4.82
CA GLU A 31 -5.70 -7.49 -3.51
C GLU A 31 -4.27 -7.72 -3.00
N SER A 32 -3.36 -8.09 -3.89
CA SER A 32 -1.92 -8.17 -3.61
C SER A 32 -1.35 -6.82 -3.17
N CYS A 33 -1.80 -5.72 -3.78
CA CYS A 33 -1.42 -4.36 -3.37
C CYS A 33 -2.00 -3.98 -2.00
N GLU A 34 -3.29 -4.26 -1.77
CA GLU A 34 -3.96 -4.00 -0.48
C GLU A 34 -3.30 -4.76 0.67
N ARG A 35 -2.94 -6.03 0.46
CA ARG A 35 -2.25 -6.85 1.45
C ARG A 35 -0.88 -6.27 1.80
N ARG A 36 -0.13 -5.80 0.81
CA ARG A 36 1.16 -5.12 1.06
C ARG A 36 0.99 -3.85 1.88
N LEU A 37 -0.05 -3.04 1.60
CA LEU A 37 -0.35 -1.85 2.41
C LEU A 37 -0.75 -2.21 3.84
N LEU A 38 -1.49 -3.31 4.02
CA LEU A 38 -1.86 -3.81 5.34
C LEU A 38 -0.62 -4.24 6.15
N GLU A 39 0.30 -4.98 5.52
CA GLU A 39 1.58 -5.40 6.11
C GLU A 39 2.44 -4.19 6.50
N GLU A 40 2.53 -3.17 5.64
CA GLU A 40 3.30 -1.95 5.92
C GLU A 40 2.68 -1.13 7.06
N LYS A 41 1.35 -1.02 7.09
CA LYS A 41 0.63 -0.32 8.18
C LYS A 41 0.78 -1.06 9.52
N HIS A 42 0.93 -2.39 9.47
CA HIS A 42 0.99 -3.24 10.64
C HIS A 42 2.20 -4.19 10.56
N PRO A 43 3.43 -3.68 10.78
CA PRO A 43 4.65 -4.48 10.63
C PRO A 43 4.75 -5.66 11.60
N GLY A 44 3.96 -5.66 12.68
CA GLY A 44 3.84 -6.76 13.65
C GLY A 44 2.56 -7.60 13.50
N GLY A 45 1.83 -7.44 12.40
CA GLY A 45 0.50 -8.02 12.18
C GLY A 45 -0.63 -7.10 12.63
N PHE A 46 -1.80 -7.29 12.01
CA PHE A 46 -2.99 -6.51 12.33
C PHE A 46 -3.44 -6.76 13.77
N VAL A 47 -3.76 -5.70 14.50
CA VAL A 47 -4.41 -5.77 15.82
C VAL A 47 -5.59 -4.81 15.80
N CYS A 48 -6.79 -5.35 15.99
CA CYS A 48 -8.01 -4.55 15.99
C CYS A 48 -8.03 -3.59 17.20
N PRO A 49 -8.20 -2.29 16.99
CA PRO A 49 -8.22 -1.31 18.09
C PRO A 49 -9.45 -1.45 19.01
N ALA A 50 -10.54 -2.03 18.51
CA ALA A 50 -11.78 -2.18 19.27
C ALA A 50 -11.81 -3.43 20.17
N CYS A 51 -11.22 -4.55 19.73
CA CYS A 51 -11.35 -5.83 20.44
C CYS A 51 -10.04 -6.62 20.61
N GLY A 52 -8.91 -6.10 20.12
CA GLY A 52 -7.60 -6.76 20.22
C GLY A 52 -7.42 -8.01 19.35
N ASN A 53 -8.39 -8.34 18.50
CA ASN A 53 -8.29 -9.48 17.58
C ASN A 53 -7.15 -9.27 16.57
N ARG A 54 -6.49 -10.36 16.16
CA ARG A 54 -5.35 -10.31 15.23
C ARG A 54 -5.67 -10.69 13.80
N THR A 55 -6.95 -10.96 13.52
CA THR A 55 -7.40 -11.39 12.19
C THR A 55 -8.36 -10.37 11.60
N CYS A 56 -8.19 -10.13 10.31
CA CYS A 56 -9.04 -9.28 9.49
C CYS A 56 -9.29 -9.93 8.13
N SER A 57 -10.39 -9.56 7.51
CA SER A 57 -10.76 -10.00 6.17
C SER A 57 -11.14 -8.80 5.32
N LYS A 58 -10.96 -8.91 4.00
CA LYS A 58 -11.44 -7.92 3.05
C LYS A 58 -12.96 -7.86 3.06
N VAL A 59 -13.53 -6.66 2.94
CA VAL A 59 -14.97 -6.48 2.80
C VAL A 59 -15.35 -6.59 1.33
N HIS A 60 -16.17 -7.58 1.00
CA HIS A 60 -16.61 -7.78 -0.38
C HIS A 60 -17.46 -6.59 -0.86
N GLY A 61 -17.29 -6.17 -2.12
CA GLY A 61 -18.01 -5.03 -2.70
C GLY A 61 -17.51 -3.64 -2.29
N HIS A 62 -16.53 -3.55 -1.38
CA HIS A 62 -15.92 -2.28 -1.00
C HIS A 62 -14.40 -2.32 -1.23
N ALA A 63 -13.93 -1.58 -2.24
CA ALA A 63 -12.50 -1.47 -2.52
C ALA A 63 -11.74 -0.94 -1.30
N HIS A 64 -10.59 -1.57 -1.00
CA HIS A 64 -9.65 -1.15 0.04
C HIS A 64 -10.18 -1.17 1.47
N LYS A 65 -11.41 -1.66 1.70
CA LYS A 65 -11.97 -1.82 3.04
C LYS A 65 -11.70 -3.21 3.59
N TRP A 66 -11.22 -3.23 4.81
CA TRP A 66 -10.95 -4.43 5.59
C TRP A 66 -11.75 -4.37 6.88
N GLN A 67 -12.13 -5.52 7.40
CA GLN A 67 -12.87 -5.62 8.65
C GLN A 67 -12.23 -6.63 9.59
N CYS A 68 -12.32 -6.35 10.89
CA CYS A 68 -12.04 -7.35 11.91
C CYS A 68 -13.05 -8.50 11.81
N THR A 69 -12.56 -9.74 11.83
CA THR A 69 -13.42 -10.95 11.76
C THR A 69 -14.25 -11.17 13.02
N ARG A 70 -13.85 -10.57 14.16
CA ARG A 70 -14.50 -10.77 15.47
C ARG A 70 -15.56 -9.72 15.80
N CYS A 71 -15.26 -8.44 15.58
CA CYS A 71 -16.16 -7.32 15.95
C CYS A 71 -16.70 -6.55 14.75
N SER A 72 -16.38 -6.97 13.52
CA SER A 72 -16.79 -6.31 12.28
C SER A 72 -16.37 -4.85 12.15
N HIS A 73 -15.40 -4.39 12.97
CA HIS A 73 -14.85 -3.04 12.86
C HIS A 73 -14.14 -2.88 11.52
N GLN A 74 -14.62 -1.92 10.73
CA GLN A 74 -14.10 -1.64 9.39
C GLN A 74 -13.03 -0.56 9.41
N PHE A 75 -12.03 -0.70 8.56
CA PHE A 75 -10.99 0.30 8.33
C PHE A 75 -10.54 0.25 6.86
N SER A 76 -9.96 1.35 6.37
CA SER A 76 -9.37 1.39 5.03
C SER A 76 -7.87 1.12 5.09
N VAL A 77 -7.36 0.27 4.20
CA VAL A 77 -5.90 0.06 4.07
C VAL A 77 -5.20 1.29 3.50
N THR A 78 -5.89 2.10 2.70
CA THR A 78 -5.33 3.34 2.13
C THR A 78 -5.40 4.54 3.07
N ALA A 79 -6.16 4.46 4.17
CA ALA A 79 -6.28 5.58 5.12
C ALA A 79 -4.91 5.97 5.68
N GLY A 80 -4.61 7.27 5.70
CA GLY A 80 -3.34 7.84 6.14
C GLY A 80 -2.19 7.68 5.14
N THR A 81 -2.47 7.26 3.91
CA THR A 81 -1.48 7.16 2.83
C THR A 81 -1.78 8.16 1.71
N MET A 82 -0.81 8.38 0.82
CA MET A 82 -0.98 9.14 -0.43
C MET A 82 -2.04 8.56 -1.38
N MET A 83 -2.49 7.32 -1.15
CA MET A 83 -3.56 6.65 -1.90
C MET A 83 -4.94 6.83 -1.22
N GLU A 84 -5.05 7.62 -0.15
CA GLU A 84 -6.33 7.89 0.48
C GLU A 84 -7.22 8.76 -0.44
N GLY A 85 -8.45 8.30 -0.70
CA GLY A 85 -9.43 9.06 -1.50
C GLY A 85 -9.12 9.14 -3.01
N THR A 86 -8.11 8.42 -3.49
CA THR A 86 -7.82 8.32 -4.93
C THR A 86 -8.87 7.45 -5.66
N HIS A 87 -9.21 7.85 -6.88
CA HIS A 87 -9.98 7.02 -7.82
C HIS A 87 -9.09 6.14 -8.70
N LEU A 88 -7.77 6.33 -8.67
CA LEU A 88 -6.81 5.48 -9.38
C LEU A 88 -6.65 4.13 -8.68
N GLU A 89 -6.50 3.08 -9.48
CA GLU A 89 -6.16 1.72 -9.05
C GLU A 89 -4.84 1.70 -8.25
N LEU A 90 -4.77 0.91 -7.18
CA LEU A 90 -3.58 0.79 -6.36
C LEU A 90 -2.38 0.28 -7.15
N ARG A 91 -2.62 -0.59 -8.12
CA ARG A 91 -1.56 -1.12 -8.98
C ARG A 91 -0.83 0.00 -9.73
N LYS A 92 -1.55 1.02 -10.21
CA LYS A 92 -0.96 2.19 -10.86
C LYS A 92 -0.13 3.01 -9.89
N TRP A 93 -0.60 3.18 -8.66
CA TRP A 93 0.17 3.82 -7.60
C TRP A 93 1.46 3.08 -7.26
N PHE A 94 1.40 1.75 -7.17
CA PHE A 94 2.56 0.91 -6.91
C PHE A 94 3.60 1.04 -8.02
N VAL A 95 3.17 1.02 -9.29
CA VAL A 95 4.06 1.25 -10.43
C VAL A 95 4.66 2.66 -10.40
N ALA A 96 3.85 3.69 -10.12
CA ALA A 96 4.33 5.05 -10.00
C ALA A 96 5.39 5.20 -8.90
N ILE A 97 5.13 4.64 -7.71
CA ILE A 97 6.08 4.63 -6.59
C ILE A 97 7.36 3.88 -6.99
N TRP A 98 7.23 2.72 -7.65
CA TRP A 98 8.40 1.98 -8.13
C TRP A 98 9.23 2.81 -9.10
N LEU A 99 8.61 3.43 -10.11
CA LEU A 99 9.28 4.27 -11.10
C LEU A 99 9.96 5.49 -10.48
N MET A 100 9.28 6.15 -9.55
CA MET A 100 9.83 7.28 -8.80
C MET A 100 11.04 6.85 -7.96
N SER A 101 10.93 5.70 -7.29
CA SER A 101 12.03 5.16 -6.49
C SER A 101 13.19 4.72 -7.38
N SER A 102 12.91 4.11 -8.55
CA SER A 102 13.88 3.48 -9.45
C SER A 102 14.80 4.45 -10.17
N GLN A 103 14.48 5.74 -10.25
CA GLN A 103 15.31 6.72 -10.95
C GLN A 103 16.21 7.49 -9.98
N LYS A 104 17.54 7.39 -10.15
CA LYS A 104 18.53 8.11 -9.32
C LYS A 104 18.32 9.63 -9.31
N ALA A 105 17.80 10.19 -10.39
CA ALA A 105 17.51 11.61 -10.55
C ALA A 105 16.04 11.98 -10.26
N GLY A 106 15.20 11.01 -9.88
CA GLY A 106 13.75 11.15 -9.87
C GLY A 106 13.14 11.18 -11.27
N ILE A 107 11.82 11.06 -11.35
CA ILE A 107 11.03 11.18 -12.58
C ILE A 107 10.23 12.49 -12.56
N SER A 108 10.18 13.21 -13.68
CA SER A 108 9.30 14.37 -13.80
C SER A 108 7.84 13.96 -13.92
N ALA A 109 6.92 14.77 -13.38
CA ALA A 109 5.48 14.49 -13.43
C ALA A 109 4.97 14.28 -14.87
N CYS A 110 5.43 15.10 -15.83
CA CYS A 110 5.07 14.94 -17.25
C CYS A 110 5.58 13.63 -17.85
N SER A 111 6.72 13.10 -17.38
CA SER A 111 7.22 11.81 -17.85
C SER A 111 6.50 10.64 -17.19
N LEU A 112 6.05 10.80 -15.94
CA LEU A 112 5.21 9.81 -15.27
C LEU A 112 3.83 9.71 -15.92
N GLN A 113 3.24 10.84 -16.33
CA GLN A 113 1.95 10.88 -17.04
C GLN A 113 1.94 10.09 -18.37
N ARG A 114 3.10 9.92 -19.01
CA ARG A 114 3.22 9.23 -20.30
C ARG A 114 3.34 7.71 -20.20
N GLN A 115 3.47 7.18 -18.99
CA GLN A 115 3.51 5.74 -18.72
C GLN A 115 2.10 5.23 -18.45
#